data_AF-S2ZQB2-F1
#
_entry.id   AF-S2ZQB2-F1
#
_cell.length_a   1.000
_cell.length_b   1.000
_cell.length_c   1.000
_cell.angle_alpha   90.00
_cell.angle_beta   90.00
_cell.angle_gamma   90.00
#
_symmetry.space_group_name_H-M   'P 1'
#
loop_
_entity.id
_entity.type
_entity.pdbx_description
1 polymer ?
#
loop_
_entity_poly.entity_id
_entity_poly.type
_entity_poly.pdbx_seq_one_letter_code
_entity_poly.pdbx_strand_id
1 'polypeptide(L)'
;MQITLLQAFLIGVIYYFGFVGTPWFLLLGGISIVQKPLVAGVLVGIILGNPVQGAIVGAAVQMPFIAYIFAGGAQPNDPGLAGTLGVALALAANLDPESAVAISVPIALIGTIINVVRMTLDVTFVHMIDAAAARGNMKQAVFLHIVPPQILCFVLCVVPVTLGCYYGVGAVSNIINIMQGRPLYTLQVIGGVLPALGIAMNLRTLDRPGTLIWFIFGFILSAYLGLGAMPIAIIGFVIAFFYVQLEMKAEEGKVVPVLSSSGRAVSPATSDIASDDSDDDFE
;
A
#
# COMPACT_ATOMS: atom_id res chain seq x y z
N MET A 1 -9.92 -18.54 -19.54
CA MET A 1 -10.99 -19.19 -18.74
C MET A 1 -12.23 -18.31 -18.76
N GLN A 2 -13.43 -18.87 -18.84
CA GLN A 2 -14.64 -18.07 -18.61
C GLN A 2 -14.88 -17.93 -17.11
N ILE A 3 -14.98 -16.69 -16.63
CA ILE A 3 -15.33 -16.39 -15.25
C ILE A 3 -16.86 -16.38 -15.17
N THR A 4 -17.42 -17.24 -14.33
CA THR A 4 -18.87 -17.25 -14.10
C THR A 4 -19.30 -15.98 -13.37
N LEU A 5 -20.56 -15.56 -13.55
CA LEU A 5 -21.10 -14.36 -12.87
C LEU A 5 -20.95 -14.45 -11.34
N LEU A 6 -21.10 -15.67 -10.78
CA LEU A 6 -20.93 -15.92 -9.35
C LEU A 6 -19.47 -15.71 -8.91
N GLN A 7 -18.49 -16.20 -9.69
CA GLN A 7 -17.08 -15.98 -9.40
C GLN A 7 -16.70 -14.50 -9.52
N ALA A 8 -17.21 -13.79 -10.54
CA ALA A 8 -16.99 -12.36 -10.71
C ALA A 8 -17.55 -11.55 -9.51
N PHE A 9 -18.74 -11.91 -9.03
CA PHE A 9 -19.33 -11.30 -7.84
C PHE A 9 -18.50 -11.55 -6.58
N LEU A 10 -18.03 -12.80 -6.37
CA LEU A 10 -17.18 -13.14 -5.23
C LEU A 10 -15.83 -12.38 -5.26
N ILE A 11 -15.26 -12.16 -6.44
CA ILE A 11 -14.04 -11.33 -6.61
C ILE A 11 -14.33 -9.87 -6.24
N GLY A 12 -15.48 -9.33 -6.64
CA GLY A 12 -15.92 -8.00 -6.22
C GLY A 12 -16.10 -7.88 -4.70
N VAL A 13 -16.63 -8.93 -4.06
CA VAL A 13 -16.78 -9.00 -2.60
C VAL A 13 -15.41 -9.05 -1.89
N ILE A 14 -14.42 -9.78 -2.42
CA ILE A 14 -13.04 -9.75 -1.88
C ILE A 14 -12.45 -8.35 -1.98
N TYR A 15 -12.63 -7.67 -3.12
CA TYR A 15 -12.15 -6.30 -3.28
C TYR A 15 -12.79 -5.36 -2.26
N TYR A 16 -14.08 -5.48 -2.02
CA TYR A 16 -14.76 -4.74 -0.96
C TYR A 16 -14.18 -5.03 0.44
N PHE A 17 -13.89 -6.30 0.77
CA PHE A 17 -13.24 -6.63 2.05
C PHE A 17 -11.81 -6.08 2.18
N GLY A 18 -11.10 -5.91 1.06
CA GLY A 18 -9.78 -5.28 1.02
C GLY A 18 -9.79 -3.76 0.94
N PHE A 19 -10.95 -3.14 0.78
CA PHE A 19 -11.05 -1.71 0.57
C PHE A 19 -10.95 -0.92 1.88
N VAL A 20 -10.28 0.23 1.81
CA VAL A 20 -10.04 1.12 2.95
C VAL A 20 -11.36 1.70 3.47
N GLY A 21 -11.68 1.40 4.74
CA GLY A 21 -12.88 1.90 5.43
C GLY A 21 -13.95 0.85 5.72
N THR A 22 -13.75 -0.42 5.36
CA THR A 22 -14.70 -1.47 5.76
C THR A 22 -14.53 -1.86 7.24
N PRO A 23 -15.62 -1.87 8.05
CA PRO A 23 -15.54 -2.09 9.49
C PRO A 23 -15.35 -3.57 9.86
N TRP A 24 -15.50 -4.49 8.89
CA TRP A 24 -15.67 -5.93 9.14
C TRP A 24 -14.39 -6.66 9.56
N PHE A 25 -13.21 -6.22 9.12
CA PHE A 25 -11.92 -6.84 9.47
C PHE A 25 -11.06 -6.02 10.44
N LEU A 26 -11.64 -5.01 11.11
CA LEU A 26 -10.92 -3.90 11.73
C LEU A 26 -10.05 -3.15 10.69
N LEU A 27 -9.80 -1.86 10.92
CA LEU A 27 -9.00 -0.99 10.04
C LEU A 27 -7.64 -1.63 9.66
N LEU A 28 -7.06 -2.42 10.56
CA LEU A 28 -5.81 -3.16 10.36
C LEU A 28 -5.96 -4.41 9.48
N GLY A 29 -7.04 -5.19 9.57
CA GLY A 29 -7.17 -6.45 8.83
C GLY A 29 -7.50 -6.24 7.35
N GLY A 30 -8.36 -5.27 7.02
CA GLY A 30 -8.70 -4.96 5.62
C GLY A 30 -7.51 -4.39 4.84
N ILE A 31 -6.88 -3.35 5.39
CA ILE A 31 -5.79 -2.59 4.75
C ILE A 31 -4.47 -3.38 4.75
N SER A 32 -4.11 -4.00 5.87
CA SER A 32 -2.78 -4.62 5.99
C SER A 32 -2.71 -6.04 5.41
N ILE A 33 -3.84 -6.75 5.31
CA ILE A 33 -3.87 -8.15 4.87
C ILE A 33 -4.58 -8.28 3.53
N VAL A 34 -5.84 -7.85 3.40
CA VAL A 34 -6.65 -8.14 2.21
C VAL A 34 -6.34 -7.20 1.04
N GLN A 35 -5.96 -5.95 1.30
CA GLN A 35 -5.58 -4.99 0.24
C GLN A 35 -4.27 -5.38 -0.47
N LYS A 36 -3.40 -6.19 0.17
CA LYS A 36 -2.13 -6.59 -0.42
C LYS A 36 -2.35 -7.53 -1.61
N PRO A 37 -1.84 -7.19 -2.82
CA PRO A 37 -1.93 -8.04 -3.99
C PRO A 37 -1.60 -9.51 -3.80
N LEU A 38 -0.67 -9.83 -2.89
CA LEU A 38 -0.34 -11.22 -2.56
C LEU A 38 -1.55 -11.97 -1.99
N VAL A 39 -2.22 -11.43 -0.97
CA VAL A 39 -3.33 -12.09 -0.29
C VAL A 39 -4.58 -12.04 -1.18
N ALA A 40 -4.85 -10.88 -1.78
CA ALA A 40 -5.93 -10.74 -2.74
C ALA A 40 -5.80 -11.75 -3.90
N GLY A 41 -4.60 -11.91 -4.44
CA GLY A 41 -4.32 -12.86 -5.52
C GLY A 41 -4.49 -14.33 -5.11
N VAL A 42 -4.14 -14.70 -3.88
CA VAL A 42 -4.43 -16.04 -3.33
C VAL A 42 -5.93 -16.27 -3.23
N LEU A 43 -6.69 -15.33 -2.67
CA LEU A 43 -8.14 -15.47 -2.51
C LEU A 43 -8.85 -15.56 -3.88
N VAL A 44 -8.41 -14.75 -4.84
CA VAL A 44 -8.89 -14.80 -6.23
C VAL A 44 -8.51 -16.14 -6.89
N GLY A 45 -7.29 -16.63 -6.67
CA GLY A 45 -6.84 -17.93 -7.14
C GLY A 45 -7.68 -19.10 -6.59
N ILE A 46 -8.13 -19.02 -5.33
CA ILE A 46 -9.05 -20.01 -4.74
C ILE A 46 -10.40 -20.00 -5.47
N ILE A 47 -10.96 -18.82 -5.76
CA ILE A 47 -12.24 -18.71 -6.50
C ILE A 47 -12.14 -19.26 -7.92
N LEU A 48 -10.99 -19.03 -8.58
CA LEU A 48 -10.72 -19.50 -9.95
C LEU A 48 -10.26 -20.96 -10.00
N GLY A 49 -9.98 -21.60 -8.85
CA GLY A 49 -9.58 -23.00 -8.77
C GLY A 49 -8.08 -23.27 -8.93
N ASN A 50 -7.23 -22.23 -8.98
CA ASN A 50 -5.77 -22.37 -8.96
C ASN A 50 -5.13 -21.41 -7.94
N PRO A 51 -5.04 -21.80 -6.65
CA PRO A 51 -4.50 -20.94 -5.60
C PRO A 51 -2.99 -20.70 -5.74
N VAL A 52 -2.23 -21.67 -6.27
CA VAL A 52 -0.77 -21.55 -6.41
C VAL A 52 -0.42 -20.52 -7.47
N GLN A 53 -1.08 -20.59 -8.63
CA GLN A 53 -0.87 -19.61 -9.69
C GLN A 53 -1.33 -18.21 -9.26
N GLY A 54 -2.43 -18.12 -8.50
CA GLY A 54 -2.88 -16.87 -7.89
C GLY A 54 -1.88 -16.28 -6.90
N ALA A 55 -1.20 -17.11 -6.10
CA ALA A 55 -0.14 -16.68 -5.20
C ALA A 55 1.08 -16.13 -5.97
N ILE A 56 1.51 -16.81 -7.03
CA ILE A 56 2.66 -16.42 -7.85
C ILE A 56 2.39 -15.09 -8.55
N VAL A 57 1.24 -14.97 -9.22
CA VAL A 57 0.85 -13.73 -9.91
C VAL A 57 0.61 -12.60 -8.92
N GLY A 58 -0.07 -12.87 -7.79
CA GLY A 58 -0.27 -11.90 -6.72
C GLY A 58 1.03 -11.40 -6.10
N ALA A 59 2.02 -12.28 -5.92
CA ALA A 59 3.36 -11.91 -5.45
C ALA A 59 4.08 -10.99 -6.45
N ALA A 60 4.00 -11.29 -7.75
CA ALA A 60 4.60 -10.43 -8.77
C ALA A 60 3.93 -9.05 -8.81
N VAL A 61 2.60 -9.01 -8.77
CA VAL A 61 1.83 -7.74 -8.73
C VAL A 61 2.11 -6.96 -7.44
N GLN A 62 2.43 -7.62 -6.32
CA GLN A 62 2.77 -6.95 -5.07
C GLN A 62 4.08 -6.14 -5.13
N MET A 63 5.06 -6.60 -5.92
CA MET A 63 6.42 -6.06 -5.89
C MET A 63 6.52 -4.56 -6.22
N PRO A 64 5.84 -4.01 -7.24
CA PRO A 64 5.84 -2.56 -7.49
C PRO A 64 5.19 -1.75 -6.38
N PHE A 65 4.23 -2.33 -5.66
CA PHE A 65 3.50 -1.66 -4.57
C PHE A 65 4.15 -1.87 -3.19
N ILE A 66 5.39 -2.36 -3.12
CA ILE A 66 6.05 -2.61 -1.83
C ILE A 66 6.34 -1.33 -1.04
N ALA A 67 6.55 -0.21 -1.73
CA ALA A 67 6.75 1.12 -1.16
C ALA A 67 5.47 1.97 -1.09
N TYR A 68 4.33 1.30 -1.09
CA TYR A 68 3.06 2.00 -1.08
C TYR A 68 2.81 2.66 0.28
N ILE A 69 2.70 3.98 0.27
CA ILE A 69 2.43 4.81 1.45
C ILE A 69 1.29 5.76 1.13
N PHE A 70 0.41 5.97 2.11
CA PHE A 70 -0.66 6.95 2.06
C PHE A 70 -0.22 8.26 2.69
N ALA A 71 -0.28 9.36 1.94
CA ALA A 71 -0.05 10.70 2.46
C ALA A 71 -1.33 11.53 2.33
N GLY A 72 -1.78 12.14 3.43
CA GLY A 72 -2.88 13.11 3.43
C GLY A 72 -4.24 12.60 2.92
N GLY A 73 -4.50 11.29 2.97
CA GLY A 73 -5.74 10.70 2.47
C GLY A 73 -5.81 10.53 0.94
N ALA A 74 -4.79 10.97 0.18
CA ALA A 74 -4.69 10.71 -1.25
C ALA A 74 -4.01 9.35 -1.49
N GLN A 75 -4.70 8.46 -2.21
CA GLN A 75 -4.15 7.17 -2.62
C GLN A 75 -3.56 7.35 -4.03
N PRO A 76 -2.23 7.28 -4.23
CA PRO A 76 -1.64 7.49 -5.56
C PRO A 76 -2.02 6.36 -6.54
N ASN A 77 -2.17 5.15 -6.01
CA ASN A 77 -2.65 3.97 -6.71
C ASN A 77 -3.49 3.11 -5.76
N ASP A 78 -4.33 2.22 -6.30
CA ASP A 78 -5.06 1.23 -5.51
C ASP A 78 -4.49 -0.19 -5.74
N PRO A 79 -3.60 -0.66 -4.83
CA PRO A 79 -3.06 -2.01 -4.92
C PRO A 79 -4.10 -3.10 -4.66
N GLY A 80 -5.21 -2.80 -3.97
CA GLY A 80 -6.28 -3.76 -3.74
C GLY A 80 -7.00 -4.13 -5.04
N LEU A 81 -7.22 -3.14 -5.92
CA LEU A 81 -7.83 -3.37 -7.22
C LEU A 81 -6.88 -4.11 -8.18
N ALA A 82 -5.59 -3.77 -8.13
CA ALA A 82 -4.55 -4.50 -8.87
C ALA A 82 -4.48 -5.97 -8.45
N GLY A 83 -4.52 -6.22 -7.13
CA GLY A 83 -4.47 -7.54 -6.52
C GLY A 83 -5.69 -8.42 -6.74
N THR A 84 -6.85 -7.82 -7.02
CA THR A 84 -8.11 -8.53 -7.23
C THR A 84 -8.44 -8.64 -8.71
N LEU A 85 -8.81 -7.53 -9.34
CA LEU A 85 -9.22 -7.48 -10.74
C LEU A 85 -8.04 -7.76 -11.68
N GLY A 86 -6.87 -7.16 -11.41
CA GLY A 86 -5.66 -7.38 -12.22
C GLY A 86 -5.21 -8.84 -12.21
N VAL A 87 -5.14 -9.45 -11.03
CA VAL A 87 -4.80 -10.88 -10.88
C VAL A 87 -5.87 -11.78 -11.49
N ALA A 88 -7.17 -11.48 -11.29
CA ALA A 88 -8.26 -12.27 -11.87
C ALA A 88 -8.19 -12.31 -13.40
N LEU A 89 -7.94 -11.16 -14.03
CA LEU A 89 -7.82 -11.04 -15.49
C LEU A 89 -6.55 -11.73 -16.00
N ALA A 90 -5.43 -11.58 -15.29
CA ALA A 90 -4.18 -12.24 -15.64
C ALA A 90 -4.26 -13.77 -15.56
N LEU A 91 -4.91 -14.30 -14.51
CA LEU A 91 -5.17 -15.74 -14.37
C LEU A 91 -6.12 -16.24 -15.46
N ALA A 92 -7.19 -15.49 -15.75
CA ALA A 92 -8.14 -15.90 -16.78
C ALA A 92 -7.54 -15.91 -18.19
N ALA A 93 -6.57 -15.03 -18.45
CA ALA A 93 -5.82 -14.95 -19.70
C ALA A 93 -4.57 -15.86 -19.74
N ASN A 94 -4.23 -16.57 -18.65
CA ASN A 94 -3.02 -17.38 -18.50
C ASN A 94 -1.72 -16.60 -18.81
N LEU A 95 -1.60 -15.40 -18.24
CA LEU A 95 -0.42 -14.57 -18.43
C LEU A 95 0.76 -15.02 -17.56
N ASP A 96 1.95 -14.74 -18.07
CA ASP A 96 3.17 -14.73 -17.27
C ASP A 96 3.11 -13.64 -16.18
N PRO A 97 3.83 -13.82 -15.05
CA PRO A 97 3.82 -12.86 -13.96
C PRO A 97 4.21 -11.45 -14.37
N GLU A 98 5.19 -11.28 -15.27
CA GLU A 98 5.67 -9.98 -15.74
C GLU A 98 4.59 -9.22 -16.53
N SER A 99 3.90 -9.90 -17.45
CA SER A 99 2.75 -9.35 -18.17
C SER A 99 1.59 -9.03 -17.24
N ALA A 100 1.38 -9.86 -16.22
CA ALA A 100 0.35 -9.62 -15.22
C ALA A 100 0.61 -8.31 -14.46
N VAL A 101 1.86 -8.02 -14.09
CA VAL A 101 2.24 -6.72 -13.50
C VAL A 101 1.93 -5.57 -14.46
N ALA A 102 2.33 -5.70 -15.73
CA ALA A 102 2.15 -4.64 -16.73
C ALA A 102 0.67 -4.25 -16.95
N ILE A 103 -0.25 -5.22 -16.89
CA ILE A 103 -1.70 -4.97 -17.01
C ILE A 103 -2.30 -4.50 -15.68
N SER A 104 -1.79 -4.99 -14.54
CA SER A 104 -2.34 -4.67 -13.23
C SER A 104 -2.03 -3.24 -12.78
N VAL A 105 -0.91 -2.66 -13.18
CA VAL A 105 -0.54 -1.28 -12.80
C VAL A 105 -1.52 -0.22 -13.33
N PRO A 106 -1.89 -0.20 -14.63
CA PRO A 106 -2.94 0.69 -15.13
C PRO A 106 -4.30 0.47 -14.45
N ILE A 107 -4.66 -0.78 -14.14
CA ILE A 107 -5.89 -1.11 -13.41
C ILE A 107 -5.86 -0.48 -12.01
N ALA A 108 -4.71 -0.51 -11.33
CA ALA A 108 -4.53 0.13 -10.02
C ALA A 108 -4.85 1.64 -10.05
N LEU A 109 -4.50 2.32 -11.15
CA LEU A 109 -4.74 3.76 -11.32
C LEU A 109 -6.24 4.07 -11.50
N ILE A 110 -6.99 3.18 -12.17
CA ILE A 110 -8.45 3.30 -12.27
C ILE A 110 -9.08 3.22 -10.87
N GLY A 111 -8.54 2.38 -9.99
CA GLY A 111 -8.99 2.28 -8.60
C GLY A 111 -8.88 3.59 -7.82
N THR A 112 -7.83 4.37 -8.07
CA THR A 112 -7.71 5.72 -7.51
C THR A 112 -8.88 6.62 -7.90
N ILE A 113 -9.33 6.56 -9.17
CA ILE A 113 -10.47 7.36 -9.64
C ILE A 113 -11.74 6.93 -8.92
N ILE A 114 -11.98 5.62 -8.78
CA ILE A 114 -13.12 5.08 -8.03
C ILE A 114 -13.09 5.60 -6.58
N ASN A 115 -11.92 5.61 -5.95
CA ASN A 115 -11.77 6.11 -4.59
C ASN A 115 -12.04 7.63 -4.49
N VAL A 116 -11.58 8.44 -5.45
CA VAL A 116 -11.87 9.89 -5.48
C VAL A 116 -13.37 10.16 -5.65
N VAL A 117 -14.04 9.42 -6.52
CA VAL A 117 -15.50 9.52 -6.69
C VAL A 117 -16.22 9.15 -5.40
N ARG A 118 -15.79 8.08 -4.74
CA ARG A 118 -16.33 7.69 -3.43
C ARG A 118 -16.14 8.80 -2.40
N MET A 119 -14.92 9.33 -2.25
CA MET A 119 -14.64 10.42 -1.30
C MET A 119 -15.53 11.63 -1.56
N THR A 120 -15.77 11.97 -2.83
CA THR A 120 -16.66 13.06 -3.22
C THR A 120 -18.11 12.80 -2.81
N LEU A 121 -18.60 11.58 -3.00
CA LEU A 121 -19.96 11.19 -2.62
C LEU A 121 -20.13 11.12 -1.09
N ASP A 122 -19.09 10.69 -0.37
CA ASP A 122 -19.10 10.57 1.09
C ASP A 122 -19.29 11.94 1.79
N VAL A 123 -18.89 13.05 1.16
CA VAL A 123 -19.15 14.42 1.66
C VAL A 123 -20.65 14.67 1.90
N THR A 124 -21.54 14.09 1.08
CA THR A 124 -22.99 14.24 1.27
C THR A 124 -23.46 13.63 2.58
N PHE A 125 -22.90 12.49 2.98
CA PHE A 125 -23.23 11.84 4.25
C PHE A 125 -22.67 12.61 5.44
N VAL A 126 -21.51 13.25 5.29
CA VAL A 126 -20.94 14.11 6.34
C VAL A 126 -21.88 15.27 6.67
N HIS A 127 -22.39 15.99 5.65
CA HIS A 127 -23.38 17.05 5.89
C HIS A 127 -24.68 16.55 6.57
N MET A 128 -25.10 15.31 6.27
CA MET A 128 -26.25 14.71 6.93
C MET A 128 -25.97 14.33 8.40
N ILE A 129 -24.72 13.93 8.70
CA ILE A 129 -24.26 13.65 10.07
C ILE A 129 -24.22 14.95 10.88
N ASP A 130 -23.70 16.04 10.31
CA ASP A 130 -23.66 17.36 10.96
C ASP A 130 -25.07 17.85 11.30
N ALA A 131 -26.02 17.69 10.38
CA ALA A 131 -27.43 18.01 10.62
C ALA A 131 -28.07 17.13 11.70
N ALA A 132 -27.66 15.85 11.84
CA ALA A 132 -28.14 14.96 12.89
C ALA A 132 -27.51 15.28 14.26
N ALA A 133 -26.24 15.69 14.27
CA ALA A 133 -25.52 16.13 15.46
C ALA A 133 -26.11 17.44 16.02
N ALA A 134 -26.46 18.39 15.16
CA ALA A 134 -27.13 19.63 15.55
C ALA A 134 -28.50 19.40 16.22
N ARG A 135 -29.16 18.28 15.90
CA ARG A 135 -30.44 17.85 16.52
C ARG A 135 -30.25 17.04 17.80
N GLY A 136 -29.01 16.83 18.27
CA GLY A 136 -28.69 16.06 19.47
C GLY A 136 -28.95 14.55 19.36
N ASN A 137 -29.22 14.02 18.16
CA ASN A 137 -29.56 12.61 17.98
C ASN A 137 -28.32 11.77 17.59
N MET A 138 -27.51 11.44 18.59
CA MET A 138 -26.25 10.70 18.41
C MET A 138 -26.45 9.30 17.80
N LYS A 139 -27.60 8.65 18.07
CA LYS A 139 -27.91 7.32 17.48
C LYS A 139 -28.08 7.41 15.97
N GLN A 140 -28.70 8.48 15.48
CA GLN A 140 -28.88 8.72 14.05
C GLN A 140 -27.55 9.11 13.39
N ALA A 141 -26.71 9.90 14.06
CA ALA A 141 -25.37 10.23 13.56
C ALA A 141 -24.48 8.99 13.39
N VAL A 142 -24.48 8.08 14.37
CA VAL A 142 -23.72 6.81 14.28
C VAL A 142 -24.25 5.92 13.16
N PHE A 143 -25.56 5.83 12.98
CA PHE A 143 -26.15 5.05 11.89
C PHE A 143 -25.79 5.64 10.52
N LEU A 144 -25.86 6.96 10.35
CA LEU A 144 -25.49 7.66 9.11
C LEU A 144 -23.99 7.57 8.81
N HIS A 145 -23.15 7.47 9.83
CA HIS A 145 -21.71 7.30 9.67
C HIS A 145 -21.34 5.88 9.20
N ILE A 146 -22.07 4.86 9.66
CA ILE A 146 -21.69 3.46 9.41
C ILE A 146 -22.42 2.87 8.19
N VAL A 147 -23.73 3.06 8.08
CA VAL A 147 -24.55 2.26 7.15
C VAL A 147 -24.55 2.82 5.72
N PRO A 148 -24.89 4.10 5.48
CA PRO A 148 -24.92 4.65 4.12
C PRO A 148 -23.56 4.65 3.40
N PRO A 149 -22.44 5.08 4.01
CA PRO A 149 -21.13 5.05 3.35
C PRO A 149 -20.68 3.62 3.03
N GLN A 150 -21.04 2.65 3.88
CA GLN A 150 -20.68 1.25 3.67
C GLN A 150 -21.46 0.62 2.51
N ILE A 151 -22.75 0.95 2.37
CA ILE A 151 -23.57 0.51 1.23
C ILE A 151 -23.04 1.15 -0.06
N LEU A 152 -22.72 2.44 -0.02
CA LEU A 152 -22.15 3.13 -1.18
C LEU A 152 -20.80 2.49 -1.58
N CYS A 153 -19.93 2.23 -0.60
CA CYS A 153 -18.65 1.55 -0.81
C CYS A 153 -18.85 0.15 -1.42
N PHE A 154 -19.81 -0.63 -0.91
CA PHE A 154 -20.14 -1.94 -1.46
C PHE A 154 -20.56 -1.85 -2.92
N VAL A 155 -21.46 -0.94 -3.28
CA VAL A 155 -21.93 -0.78 -4.66
C VAL A 155 -20.79 -0.30 -5.57
N LEU A 156 -20.03 0.71 -5.16
CA LEU A 156 -18.94 1.29 -5.97
C LEU A 156 -17.74 0.35 -6.12
N CYS A 157 -17.51 -0.57 -5.18
CA CYS A 157 -16.43 -1.55 -5.28
C CYS A 157 -16.89 -2.80 -6.02
N VAL A 158 -18.02 -3.39 -5.62
CA VAL A 158 -18.46 -4.70 -6.13
C VAL A 158 -18.95 -4.61 -7.56
N VAL A 159 -19.73 -3.58 -7.92
CA VAL A 159 -20.35 -3.50 -9.25
C VAL A 159 -19.29 -3.32 -10.36
N PRO A 160 -18.36 -2.36 -10.28
CA PRO A 160 -17.35 -2.18 -11.33
C PRO A 160 -16.39 -3.37 -11.43
N VAL A 161 -16.00 -3.97 -10.30
CA VAL A 161 -15.13 -5.14 -10.30
C VAL A 161 -15.83 -6.37 -10.87
N THR A 162 -17.10 -6.59 -10.54
CA THR A 162 -17.88 -7.71 -11.08
C THR A 162 -18.04 -7.56 -12.60
N LEU A 163 -18.40 -6.36 -13.07
CA LEU A 163 -18.53 -6.07 -14.51
C LEU A 163 -17.19 -6.18 -15.23
N GLY A 164 -16.13 -5.61 -14.64
CA GLY A 164 -14.78 -5.67 -15.17
C GLY A 164 -14.24 -7.10 -15.21
N CYS A 165 -14.58 -7.94 -14.25
CA CYS A 165 -14.15 -9.33 -14.22
C CYS A 165 -14.93 -10.20 -15.22
N TYR A 166 -16.25 -9.98 -15.36
CA TYR A 166 -17.09 -10.74 -16.29
C TYR A 166 -16.85 -10.37 -17.76
N TYR A 167 -16.85 -9.07 -18.08
CA TYR A 167 -16.64 -8.60 -19.46
C TYR A 167 -15.17 -8.39 -19.82
N GLY A 168 -14.32 -8.12 -18.83
CA GLY A 168 -12.92 -7.78 -19.07
C GLY A 168 -12.09 -8.96 -19.55
N VAL A 169 -12.46 -10.21 -19.27
CA VAL A 169 -11.70 -11.37 -19.78
C VAL A 169 -11.66 -11.38 -21.30
N GLY A 170 -12.79 -11.10 -21.95
CA GLY A 170 -12.86 -11.02 -23.41
C GLY A 170 -12.09 -9.82 -23.97
N ALA A 171 -12.24 -8.65 -23.33
CA ALA A 171 -11.53 -7.44 -23.74
C ALA A 171 -10.01 -7.56 -23.59
N VAL A 172 -9.55 -8.07 -22.44
CA VAL A 172 -8.13 -8.29 -22.13
C VAL A 172 -7.54 -9.36 -23.04
N SER A 173 -8.23 -10.48 -23.26
CA SER A 173 -7.75 -11.52 -24.18
C SER A 173 -7.61 -11.00 -25.61
N ASN A 174 -8.56 -10.18 -26.09
CA ASN A 174 -8.48 -9.55 -27.41
C ASN A 174 -7.34 -8.54 -27.50
N ILE A 175 -7.16 -7.70 -26.48
CA ILE A 175 -6.05 -6.74 -26.40
C ILE A 175 -4.71 -7.49 -26.43
N ILE A 176 -4.57 -8.57 -25.66
CA ILE A 176 -3.36 -9.40 -25.66
C ILE A 176 -3.12 -10.02 -27.04
N ASN A 177 -4.15 -10.59 -27.67
CA ASN A 177 -4.05 -11.19 -28.99
C ASN A 177 -3.63 -10.17 -30.07
N ILE A 178 -4.13 -8.93 -29.99
CA ILE A 178 -3.74 -7.83 -30.89
C ILE A 178 -2.29 -7.37 -30.61
N MET A 179 -1.85 -7.42 -29.35
CA MET A 179 -0.50 -7.02 -28.94
C MET A 179 0.55 -8.13 -29.06
N GLN A 180 0.19 -9.33 -29.53
CA GLN A 180 1.14 -10.42 -29.72
C GLN A 180 2.31 -9.98 -30.62
N GLY A 181 3.53 -10.24 -30.14
CA GLY A 181 4.77 -9.81 -30.78
C GLY A 181 5.55 -8.80 -29.93
N ARG A 182 6.16 -7.81 -30.59
CA ARG A 182 7.03 -6.81 -29.95
C ARG A 182 6.35 -5.99 -28.83
N PRO A 183 5.09 -5.54 -28.95
CA PRO A 183 4.46 -4.71 -27.92
C PRO A 183 4.30 -5.43 -26.58
N LEU A 184 3.84 -6.69 -26.58
CA LEU A 184 3.70 -7.49 -25.37
C LEU A 184 5.07 -7.74 -24.71
N TYR A 185 6.10 -8.05 -25.51
CA TYR A 185 7.46 -8.20 -24.99
C TYR A 185 7.99 -6.90 -24.35
N THR A 186 7.72 -5.74 -24.94
CA THR A 186 8.09 -4.46 -24.33
C THR A 186 7.36 -4.24 -23.00
N LEU A 187 6.08 -4.57 -22.92
CA LEU A 187 5.32 -4.51 -21.67
C LEU A 187 5.86 -5.47 -20.60
N GLN A 188 6.28 -6.68 -20.97
CA GLN A 188 6.94 -7.62 -20.07
C GLN A 188 8.25 -7.07 -19.52
N VAL A 189 9.11 -6.51 -20.38
CA VAL A 189 10.38 -5.92 -19.95
C VAL A 189 10.15 -4.73 -19.02
N ILE A 190 9.19 -3.85 -19.33
CA ILE A 190 8.81 -2.75 -18.43
C ILE A 190 8.27 -3.32 -17.11
N GLY A 191 7.38 -4.32 -17.17
CA GLY A 191 6.82 -5.04 -16.03
C GLY A 191 7.87 -5.61 -15.09
N GLY A 192 8.93 -6.21 -15.64
CA GLY A 192 10.05 -6.77 -14.90
C GLY A 192 10.93 -5.73 -14.19
N VAL A 193 10.93 -4.48 -14.65
CA VAL A 193 11.68 -3.37 -14.01
C VAL A 193 10.87 -2.68 -12.91
N LEU A 194 9.53 -2.74 -12.94
CA LEU A 194 8.66 -2.10 -11.93
C LEU A 194 8.94 -2.49 -10.47
N PRO A 195 9.31 -3.75 -10.13
CA PRO A 195 9.78 -4.10 -8.80
C PRO A 195 10.96 -3.25 -8.31
N ALA A 196 11.91 -2.91 -9.19
CA ALA A 196 13.06 -2.09 -8.83
C ALA A 196 12.63 -0.65 -8.50
N LEU A 197 11.61 -0.11 -9.19
CA LEU A 197 11.03 1.18 -8.88
C LEU A 197 10.39 1.18 -7.47
N GLY A 198 9.70 0.11 -7.10
CA GLY A 198 9.16 -0.06 -5.74
C GLY A 198 10.27 0.00 -4.68
N ILE A 199 11.36 -0.73 -4.87
CA ILE A 199 12.51 -0.69 -3.95
C ILE A 199 13.12 0.72 -3.88
N ALA A 200 13.26 1.40 -5.01
CA ALA A 200 13.80 2.76 -5.07
C ALA A 200 12.92 3.79 -4.34
N MET A 201 11.59 3.68 -4.48
CA MET A 201 10.65 4.51 -3.73
C MET A 201 10.78 4.28 -2.21
N ASN A 202 10.91 3.02 -1.77
CA ASN A 202 11.11 2.72 -0.35
C ASN A 202 12.44 3.31 0.17
N LEU A 203 13.51 3.21 -0.62
CA LEU A 203 14.81 3.78 -0.26
C LEU A 203 14.75 5.31 -0.17
N ARG A 204 14.02 5.97 -1.07
CA ARG A 204 13.78 7.42 -1.02
C ARG A 204 13.00 7.83 0.22
N THR A 205 12.03 7.03 0.68
CA THR A 205 11.25 7.38 1.87
C THR A 205 12.04 7.29 3.18
N LEU A 206 13.17 6.57 3.20
CA LEU A 206 14.04 6.46 4.37
C LEU A 206 14.99 7.66 4.55
N ASP A 207 15.04 8.57 3.57
CA ASP A 207 16.00 9.67 3.36
C ASP A 207 16.86 10.07 4.58
N ARG A 208 17.88 9.25 4.86
CA ARG A 208 18.85 9.47 5.93
C ARG A 208 20.27 9.36 5.39
N PRO A 209 21.19 10.22 5.87
CA PRO A 209 22.59 10.16 5.47
C PRO A 209 23.16 8.77 5.81
N GLY A 210 23.72 8.09 4.80
CA GLY A 210 24.32 6.75 4.96
C GLY A 210 23.40 5.56 4.61
N THR A 211 22.11 5.77 4.34
CA THR A 211 21.19 4.67 3.95
C THR A 211 21.65 3.96 2.67
N LEU A 212 22.18 4.71 1.71
CA LEU A 212 22.69 4.16 0.44
C LEU A 212 23.86 3.20 0.64
N ILE A 213 24.74 3.46 1.61
CA ILE A 213 25.88 2.61 1.93
C ILE A 213 25.43 1.25 2.47
N TRP A 214 24.45 1.25 3.38
CA TRP A 214 23.86 0.01 3.89
C TRP A 214 23.10 -0.76 2.81
N PHE A 215 22.44 -0.06 1.89
CA PHE A 215 21.78 -0.68 0.75
C PHE A 215 22.78 -1.36 -0.20
N ILE A 216 23.89 -0.69 -0.56
CA ILE A 216 24.96 -1.25 -1.40
C ILE A 216 25.59 -2.47 -0.73
N PHE A 217 25.80 -2.42 0.59
CA PHE A 217 26.29 -3.58 1.34
C PHE A 217 25.35 -4.78 1.20
N GLY A 218 24.05 -4.60 1.46
CA GLY A 218 23.04 -5.64 1.26
C GLY A 218 22.97 -6.15 -0.19
N PHE A 219 23.15 -5.28 -1.17
CA PHE A 219 23.22 -5.64 -2.58
C PHE A 219 24.43 -6.53 -2.90
N ILE A 220 25.61 -6.23 -2.35
CA ILE A 220 26.81 -7.07 -2.52
C ILE A 220 26.58 -8.46 -1.91
N LEU A 221 25.97 -8.54 -0.72
CA LEU A 221 25.62 -9.81 -0.10
C LEU A 221 24.64 -10.62 -0.96
N SER A 222 23.63 -9.97 -1.55
CA SER A 222 22.68 -10.65 -2.45
C SER A 222 23.35 -11.12 -3.75
N ALA A 223 24.09 -10.24 -4.42
CA ALA A 223 24.64 -10.49 -5.76
C ALA A 223 25.82 -11.49 -5.76
N TYR A 224 26.70 -11.45 -4.75
CA TYR A 224 27.90 -12.29 -4.71
C TYR A 224 27.72 -13.57 -3.88
N LEU A 225 26.96 -13.52 -2.77
CA LEU A 225 26.77 -14.70 -1.91
C LEU A 225 25.47 -15.46 -2.26
N GLY A 226 24.61 -14.92 -3.14
CA GLY A 226 23.35 -15.54 -3.53
C GLY A 226 22.38 -15.73 -2.35
N LEU A 227 22.54 -14.92 -1.28
CA LEU A 227 21.71 -15.02 -0.09
C LEU A 227 20.29 -14.53 -0.40
N GLY A 228 19.29 -15.30 0.02
CA GLY A 228 17.89 -14.87 -0.06
C GLY A 228 17.62 -13.61 0.79
N ALA A 229 16.50 -12.95 0.51
CA ALA A 229 16.10 -11.73 1.23
C ALA A 229 15.99 -11.93 2.76
N MET A 230 15.54 -13.12 3.19
CA MET A 230 15.35 -13.44 4.61
C MET A 230 16.68 -13.48 5.41
N PRO A 231 17.73 -14.23 5.00
CA PRO A 231 19.05 -14.14 5.62
C PRO A 231 19.62 -12.72 5.69
N ILE A 232 19.50 -11.94 4.61
CA ILE A 232 20.01 -10.56 4.56
C ILE A 232 19.29 -9.67 5.58
N ALA A 233 17.97 -9.83 5.72
CA ALA A 233 17.18 -9.11 6.72
C ALA A 233 17.60 -9.45 8.16
N ILE A 234 17.91 -10.72 8.46
CA ILE A 234 18.38 -11.15 9.79
C ILE A 234 19.75 -10.53 10.09
N ILE A 235 20.68 -10.56 9.13
CA ILE A 235 22.01 -9.94 9.29
C ILE A 235 21.86 -8.44 9.50
N GLY A 236 21.02 -7.77 8.71
CA GLY A 236 20.72 -6.36 8.85
C GLY A 236 20.14 -6.01 10.22
N PHE A 237 19.23 -6.83 10.75
CA PHE A 237 18.66 -6.65 12.09
C PHE A 237 19.72 -6.76 13.19
N VAL A 238 20.62 -7.76 13.11
CA VAL A 238 21.72 -7.92 14.08
C VAL A 238 22.64 -6.70 14.06
N ILE A 239 23.03 -6.23 12.86
CA ILE A 239 23.87 -5.05 12.70
C ILE A 239 23.18 -3.80 13.27
N ALA A 240 21.90 -3.59 12.93
CA ALA A 240 21.13 -2.46 13.43
C ALA A 240 20.99 -2.48 14.96
N PHE A 241 20.75 -3.64 15.56
CA PHE A 241 20.63 -3.80 17.01
C PHE A 241 21.93 -3.40 17.73
N PHE A 242 23.09 -3.83 17.22
CA PHE A 242 24.38 -3.42 17.78
C PHE A 242 24.72 -1.96 17.50
N TYR A 243 24.37 -1.44 16.33
CA TYR A 243 24.59 -0.03 15.98
C TYR A 243 23.85 0.91 16.94
N VAL A 244 22.57 0.63 17.20
CA VAL A 244 21.76 1.40 18.15
C VAL A 244 22.32 1.31 19.57
N GLN A 245 22.76 0.13 20.02
CA GLN A 245 23.39 0.00 21.35
C GLN A 245 24.68 0.82 21.50
N LEU A 246 25.49 0.91 20.44
CA LEU A 246 26.72 1.69 20.46
C LEU A 246 26.43 3.19 20.45
N GLU A 247 25.43 3.63 19.69
CA GLU A 247 25.00 5.03 19.63
C GLU A 247 24.40 5.50 20.97
N MET A 248 23.54 4.69 21.60
CA MET A 248 22.99 4.98 22.92
C MET A 248 24.08 5.09 24.01
N LYS A 249 25.09 4.21 23.99
CA LYS A 249 26.24 4.30 24.92
C LYS A 249 27.13 5.51 24.65
N ALA A 250 27.25 5.94 23.40
CA ALA A 250 28.00 7.14 23.04
C ALA A 250 27.30 8.43 23.51
N GLU A 251 25.96 8.43 23.56
CA GLU A 251 25.18 9.53 24.12
C GLU A 251 25.23 9.59 25.65
N GLU A 252 25.20 8.45 26.36
CA GLU A 252 25.41 8.41 27.82
C GLU A 252 26.78 8.97 28.24
N GLY A 253 27.81 8.81 27.39
CA GLY A 253 29.15 9.36 27.61
C GLY A 253 29.28 10.88 27.41
N LYS A 254 28.26 11.57 26.87
CA LYS A 254 28.24 13.02 26.67
C LYS A 254 27.57 13.81 27.81
N VAL A 255 27.03 13.14 28.83
CA VAL A 255 26.58 13.83 30.05
C VAL A 255 27.81 14.25 30.86
N VAL A 256 28.20 15.50 30.68
CA VAL A 256 29.34 16.21 31.27
C VAL A 256 29.45 15.97 32.79
N PRO A 257 30.65 15.74 33.35
CA PRO A 257 30.85 15.70 34.80
C PRO A 257 30.65 17.12 35.34
N VAL A 258 29.55 17.37 36.04
CA VAL A 258 29.37 18.61 36.81
C VAL A 258 30.28 18.52 38.04
N LEU A 259 31.51 19.01 37.87
CA LEU A 259 32.42 19.34 38.96
C LEU A 259 31.83 20.51 39.76
N SER A 260 31.62 20.23 41.05
CA SER A 260 31.34 21.16 42.14
C SER A 260 32.09 22.49 42.03
N SER A 261 31.35 23.60 42.05
CA SER A 261 31.78 24.81 42.75
C SER A 261 30.62 25.37 43.58
N SER A 262 30.85 25.38 44.89
CA SER A 262 29.94 25.88 45.91
C SER A 262 29.90 27.41 45.90
N GLY A 263 28.70 27.97 45.94
CA GLY A 263 28.37 29.27 46.56
C GLY A 263 28.72 30.55 45.80
N ARG A 264 27.70 31.22 45.22
CA ARG A 264 27.17 32.53 45.68
C ARG A 264 26.02 32.99 44.76
N ALA A 265 24.87 33.29 45.38
CA ALA A 265 23.65 33.76 44.73
C ALA A 265 23.78 35.16 44.13
N VAL A 266 23.16 35.41 42.96
CA VAL A 266 22.31 36.58 42.59
C VAL A 266 21.45 36.21 41.36
N SER A 267 20.12 36.34 41.44
CA SER A 267 19.16 36.47 40.31
C SER A 267 18.82 37.98 40.13
N PRO A 268 18.04 38.43 39.11
CA PRO A 268 17.44 37.77 37.94
C PRO A 268 17.66 38.53 36.60
N ALA A 269 17.41 37.90 35.43
CA ALA A 269 16.98 38.61 34.23
C ALA A 269 16.35 37.67 33.18
N THR A 270 15.11 38.02 32.82
CA THR A 270 14.43 37.88 31.52
C THR A 270 14.26 36.50 30.87
N SER A 271 12.98 36.13 30.80
CA SER A 271 12.39 35.09 29.95
C SER A 271 12.65 35.34 28.47
N ASP A 272 13.51 34.53 27.85
CA ASP A 272 13.48 34.31 26.40
C ASP A 272 13.06 32.85 26.16
N ILE A 273 11.76 32.70 25.92
CA ILE A 273 11.18 31.51 25.31
C ILE A 273 11.63 31.56 23.86
N ALA A 274 12.56 30.68 23.50
CA ALA A 274 12.95 30.44 22.12
C ALA A 274 11.70 29.96 21.36
N SER A 275 11.21 30.81 20.45
CA SER A 275 10.31 30.42 19.38
C SER A 275 11.04 29.41 18.49
N ASP A 276 10.50 28.21 18.44
CA ASP A 276 10.83 27.15 17.49
C ASP A 276 10.18 27.55 16.15
N ASP A 277 10.97 28.23 15.32
CA ASP A 277 10.61 28.64 13.97
C ASP A 277 11.29 27.65 13.01
N SER A 278 10.59 26.57 12.71
CA SER A 278 11.01 25.58 11.71
C SER A 278 9.81 25.00 10.96
N ASP A 279 8.94 25.90 10.50
CA ASP A 279 7.90 25.63 9.50
C ASP A 279 8.15 26.56 8.29
N ASP A 280 9.17 26.27 7.47
CA ASP A 280 9.33 26.86 6.13
C ASP A 280 10.45 26.11 5.39
N ASP A 281 10.13 24.96 4.77
CA ASP A 281 10.94 24.36 3.70
C ASP A 281 10.11 23.33 2.90
N PHE A 282 8.99 23.79 2.34
CA PHE A 282 8.30 23.11 1.23
C PHE A 282 7.84 24.14 0.18
N GLU A 283 8.77 24.55 -0.68
CA GLU A 283 8.48 25.04 -2.04
C GLU A 283 9.09 24.09 -3.08
#